data_AF-A0A2E2DWJ7-F1
#
_entry.id   AF-A0A2E2DWJ7-F1
#
_cell.length_a   1.000
_cell.length_b   1.000
_cell.length_c   1.000
_cell.angle_alpha   90.00
_cell.angle_beta   90.00
_cell.angle_gamma   90.00
#
_symmetry.space_group_name_H-M   'P 1'
#
loop_
_entity.id
_entity.type
_entity.pdbx_description
1 polymer ?
#
loop_
_entity_poly.entity_id
_entity_poly.type
_entity_poly.pdbx_seq_one_letter_code
_entity_poly.pdbx_strand_id
1 'polypeptide(L)'
;MDYKIQKDVPIPKPVRGKPIKYDLPLEEMVVGDFIGVDLPKKKIDKEIKIIRNAITRFKSRRLDTQFKVVKLEDGVGIWRTE
;
A
#
# COMPACT_ATOMS: atom_id res chain seq x y z
N MET A 1 8.82 -10.48 -25.54
CA MET A 1 7.39 -10.75 -25.27
C MET A 1 6.62 -10.13 -26.40
N ASP A 2 5.80 -10.91 -27.08
CA ASP A 2 4.95 -10.43 -28.17
C ASP A 2 3.55 -10.14 -27.62
N TYR A 3 3.05 -8.93 -27.88
CA TYR A 3 1.73 -8.48 -27.43
C TYR A 3 0.82 -8.34 -28.65
N LYS A 4 -0.38 -8.92 -28.61
CA LYS A 4 -1.41 -8.78 -29.65
C LYS A 4 -2.61 -8.03 -29.09
N ILE A 5 -3.01 -6.95 -29.76
CA ILE A 5 -4.23 -6.20 -29.41
C ILE A 5 -5.42 -6.92 -30.03
N GLN A 6 -6.38 -7.33 -29.19
CA GLN A 6 -7.65 -7.92 -29.61
C GLN A 6 -8.74 -6.86 -29.54
N LYS A 7 -9.56 -6.75 -30.60
CA LYS A 7 -10.72 -5.87 -30.64
C LYS A 7 -11.98 -6.62 -30.20
N ASP A 8 -13.01 -5.89 -29.78
CA ASP A 8 -14.35 -6.41 -29.47
C ASP A 8 -14.43 -7.41 -28.29
N VAL A 9 -13.46 -7.36 -27.37
CA VAL A 9 -13.51 -8.13 -26.12
C VAL A 9 -14.43 -7.41 -25.12
N PRO A 10 -15.49 -8.06 -24.60
CA PRO A 10 -16.42 -7.44 -23.66
C PRO A 10 -15.71 -7.10 -22.35
N ILE A 11 -16.04 -5.92 -21.79
CA ILE A 11 -15.48 -5.47 -20.51
C ILE A 11 -15.99 -6.41 -19.40
N PRO A 12 -15.09 -7.04 -18.62
CA PRO A 12 -15.50 -7.86 -17.49
C PRO A 12 -16.34 -7.06 -16.50
N LYS A 13 -17.31 -7.71 -15.86
CA LYS A 13 -18.13 -7.07 -14.83
C LYS A 13 -17.22 -6.52 -13.71
N PRO A 14 -17.54 -5.34 -13.15
CA PRO A 14 -16.76 -4.78 -12.06
C PRO A 14 -16.76 -5.75 -10.88
N VAL A 15 -15.57 -6.27 -10.56
CA VAL A 15 -15.37 -7.07 -9.35
C VAL A 15 -15.23 -6.14 -8.16
N ARG A 16 -15.92 -6.43 -7.06
CA ARG A 16 -15.78 -5.67 -5.80
C ARG A 16 -14.28 -5.58 -5.43
N GLY A 17 -13.81 -4.37 -5.16
CA GLY A 17 -12.39 -4.13 -4.90
C GLY A 17 -11.84 -4.99 -3.76
N LYS A 18 -10.56 -5.37 -3.84
CA LYS A 18 -9.92 -6.16 -2.78
C LYS A 18 -10.01 -5.43 -1.42
N PRO A 19 -10.41 -6.13 -0.35
CA PRO A 19 -10.43 -5.57 1.00
C PRO A 19 -9.01 -5.16 1.42
N ILE A 20 -8.93 -4.14 2.26
CA ILE A 20 -7.66 -3.67 2.82
C ILE A 20 -7.24 -4.68 3.90
N LYS A 21 -6.02 -5.21 3.78
CA LYS A 21 -5.49 -6.21 4.71
C LYS A 21 -5.01 -5.58 6.02
N TYR A 22 -4.36 -4.42 5.92
CA TYR A 22 -3.75 -3.73 7.05
C TYR A 22 -4.62 -2.59 7.51
N ASP A 23 -5.06 -2.65 8.76
CA ASP A 23 -5.73 -1.56 9.45
C ASP A 23 -4.65 -0.73 10.15
N LEU A 24 -4.15 0.30 9.47
CA LEU A 24 -3.06 1.15 9.95
C LEU A 24 -3.67 2.44 10.51
N PRO A 25 -3.29 2.88 11.73
CA PRO A 25 -3.79 4.12 12.34
C PRO A 25 -3.14 5.36 11.72
N LEU A 26 -3.21 5.51 10.39
CA LEU A 26 -2.57 6.58 9.62
C LEU A 26 -3.15 7.97 9.94
N GLU A 27 -4.40 8.01 10.42
CA GLU A 27 -5.07 9.26 10.81
C GLU A 27 -4.51 9.86 12.11
N GLU A 28 -3.97 9.01 12.97
CA GLU A 28 -3.46 9.39 14.29
C GLU A 28 -1.98 9.80 14.25
N MET A 29 -1.28 9.45 13.16
CA MET A 29 0.14 9.78 13.00
C MET A 29 0.36 11.28 12.76
N VAL A 30 1.22 11.89 13.58
CA VAL A 30 1.75 13.25 13.36
C VAL A 30 3.09 13.21 12.64
N VAL A 31 3.51 14.34 12.04
CA VAL A 31 4.78 14.42 11.29
C VAL A 31 5.95 14.02 12.19
N GLY A 32 6.76 13.07 11.72
CA GLY A 32 7.87 12.48 12.48
C GLY A 32 7.54 11.11 13.10
N ASP A 33 6.26 10.74 13.22
CA ASP A 33 5.86 9.46 13.78
C ASP A 33 6.29 8.27 12.92
N PHE A 34 6.46 7.15 13.60
CA PHE A 34 6.88 5.88 13.03
C PHE A 34 5.96 4.73 13.44
N ILE A 35 5.61 3.88 12.48
CA ILE A 35 4.98 2.57 12.72
C ILE A 35 5.91 1.49 12.19
N GLY A 36 6.28 0.55 13.06
CA GLY A 36 6.94 -0.71 12.70
C GLY A 36 5.90 -1.80 12.50
N VAL A 37 5.94 -2.46 11.34
CA VAL A 37 5.12 -3.65 11.05
C VAL A 37 6.03 -4.87 11.01
N ASP A 38 5.98 -5.68 12.07
CA ASP A 38 6.79 -6.90 12.19
C ASP A 38 6.38 -7.94 11.17
N LEU A 39 7.32 -8.36 10.33
CA LEU A 39 7.07 -9.30 9.25
C LEU A 39 8.28 -10.22 9.05
N PRO A 40 8.06 -11.53 8.87
CA PRO A 40 9.14 -12.44 8.50
C PRO A 40 9.81 -11.98 7.21
N LYS A 41 11.16 -12.00 7.16
CA LYS A 41 11.97 -11.55 6.00
C LYS A 41 11.46 -12.05 4.64
N LYS A 42 11.02 -13.32 4.58
CA LYS A 42 10.47 -13.95 3.35
C LYS A 42 9.17 -13.28 2.83
N LYS A 43 8.44 -12.57 3.69
CA LYS A 43 7.15 -11.93 3.37
C LYS A 43 7.27 -10.44 3.09
N ILE A 44 8.34 -9.78 3.51
CA ILE A 44 8.52 -8.31 3.44
C ILE A 44 8.24 -7.78 2.02
N ASP A 45 8.79 -8.40 0.99
CA ASP A 45 8.65 -7.92 -0.40
C ASP A 45 7.22 -7.92 -0.93
N LYS A 46 6.42 -8.89 -0.49
CA LYS A 46 5.01 -9.00 -0.87
C LYS A 46 4.16 -8.03 -0.05
N GLU A 47 4.41 -8.00 1.26
CA GLU A 47 3.59 -7.26 2.20
C GLU A 47 3.82 -5.75 2.13
N ILE A 48 5.06 -5.30 1.87
CA ILE A 48 5.34 -3.86 1.68
C ILE A 48 4.53 -3.26 0.52
N LYS A 49 4.26 -4.05 -0.54
CA LYS A 49 3.41 -3.60 -1.66
C LYS A 49 1.96 -3.43 -1.22
N ILE A 50 1.47 -4.31 -0.34
CA ILE A 50 0.10 -4.25 0.19
C ILE A 50 -0.03 -3.03 1.12
N ILE A 51 0.95 -2.81 2.00
CA ILE A 51 1.03 -1.63 2.89
C ILE A 51 1.05 -0.34 2.08
N ARG A 52 1.91 -0.23 1.06
CA ARG A 52 1.96 0.94 0.18
C ARG A 52 0.63 1.21 -0.50
N ASN A 53 -0.06 0.17 -0.98
CA ASN A 53 -1.40 0.32 -1.58
C ASN A 53 -2.45 0.81 -0.57
N ALA A 54 -2.39 0.35 0.68
CA ALA A 54 -3.28 0.83 1.74
C ALA A 54 -3.06 2.33 2.00
N ILE A 55 -1.79 2.75 2.12
CA ILE A 55 -1.42 4.17 2.28
C ILE A 55 -1.85 4.99 1.06
N THR A 56 -1.67 4.49 -0.17
CA THR A 56 -2.13 5.21 -1.37
C THR A 56 -3.65 5.44 -1.37
N ARG A 57 -4.44 4.45 -0.93
CA ARG A 57 -5.90 4.60 -0.78
C ARG A 57 -6.29 5.58 0.31
N PHE A 58 -5.49 5.66 1.36
CA PHE A 58 -5.66 6.67 2.40
C PHE A 58 -5.38 8.08 1.84
N LYS A 59 -4.22 8.26 1.20
CA LYS A 59 -3.79 9.52 0.57
C LYS A 59 -4.76 10.02 -0.50
N SER A 60 -5.41 9.13 -1.24
CA SER A 60 -6.40 9.55 -2.25
C SER A 60 -7.61 10.30 -1.64
N ARG A 61 -7.80 10.22 -0.32
CA ARG A 61 -8.83 10.97 0.41
C ARG A 61 -8.27 12.16 1.19
N ARG A 62 -6.95 12.20 1.46
CA ARG A 62 -6.25 13.22 2.25
C ARG A 62 -4.93 13.58 1.57
N LEU A 63 -4.98 14.53 0.63
CA LEU A 63 -3.84 14.88 -0.24
C LEU A 63 -2.74 15.67 0.47
N ASP A 64 -3.06 16.23 1.64
CA ASP A 64 -2.18 16.90 2.59
C ASP A 64 -1.31 15.92 3.40
N THR A 65 -1.44 14.61 3.15
CA THR A 65 -0.74 13.57 3.90
C THR A 65 0.32 12.85 3.05
N GLN A 66 1.60 12.91 3.45
CA GLN A 66 2.71 12.11 2.92
C GLN A 66 3.28 11.10 3.93
N PHE A 67 3.68 9.94 3.40
CA PHE A 67 4.28 8.86 4.17
C PHE A 67 5.47 8.25 3.42
N LYS A 68 6.51 7.86 4.16
CA LYS A 68 7.65 7.11 3.66
C LYS A 68 7.55 5.66 4.13
N VAL A 69 7.68 4.70 3.21
CA VAL A 69 7.58 3.26 3.52
C VAL A 69 8.85 2.53 3.11
N VAL A 70 9.57 1.97 4.09
CA VAL A 70 10.90 1.37 3.92
C VAL A 70 10.91 -0.07 4.44
N LYS A 71 11.72 -0.93 3.83
CA LYS A 71 11.97 -2.28 4.35
C LYS A 71 12.95 -2.20 5.52
N LEU A 72 12.65 -2.93 6.59
CA LEU A 72 13.55 -3.15 7.72
C LEU A 72 14.05 -4.60 7.68
N GLU A 73 15.01 -4.96 8.54
CA GLU A 73 15.50 -6.34 8.60
C GLU A 73 14.39 -7.33 8.99
N ASP A 74 13.56 -6.93 9.96
CA ASP A 74 12.49 -7.75 10.54
C ASP A 74 11.07 -7.23 10.22
N GLY A 75 10.93 -6.36 9.22
CA GLY A 75 9.63 -5.79 8.94
C GLY A 75 9.56 -4.69 7.89
N VAL A 76 8.55 -3.84 8.04
CA VAL A 76 8.34 -2.65 7.23
C VAL A 76 8.14 -1.46 8.15
N GLY A 77 8.87 -0.39 7.89
CA GLY A 77 8.73 0.89 8.58
C GLY A 77 7.89 1.87 7.78
N ILE A 78 7.03 2.62 8.48
CA ILE A 78 6.18 3.67 7.92
C ILE A 78 6.44 4.95 8.70
N TRP A 79 6.80 6.04 8.04
CA TRP A 79 6.98 7.36 8.64
C TRP A 79 5.99 8.36 8.07
N ARG A 80 5.44 9.22 8.92
CA ARG A 80 4.69 10.42 8.50
C ARG A 80 5.67 11.53 8.17
N THR A 81 5.65 12.06 6.94
CA THR A 81 6.63 13.06 6.51
C THR A 81 6.05 14.45 6.31
N GLU A 82 4.78 14.56 5.93
CA GLU A 82 4.04 15.82 5.75
C GLU A 82 2.58 15.57 6.07
#